data_AF-A0A942DGF6-F1
#
_entry.id   AF-A0A942DGF6-F1
#
_cell.length_a   1.000
_cell.length_b   1.000
_cell.length_c   1.000
_cell.angle_alpha   90.00
_cell.angle_beta   90.00
_cell.angle_gamma   90.00
#
_symmetry.space_group_name_H-M   'P 1'
#
loop_
_entity.id
_entity.type
_entity.pdbx_description
1 polymer ?
#
loop_
_entity_poly.entity_id
_entity_poly.type
_entity_poly.pdbx_seq_one_letter_code
_entity_poly.pdbx_strand_id
1 'polypeptide(L)'
;MLNKTGFLTLIAGATLAMAAPSAVHANPTAPTKPATPTKPATAVKPAATVSVLKDVSVSVTPGTLAKSTTIKIVPAVSNNHDEPPFMNGEPEHFRVQFDNDKLSNDTSFLERQLLVYPLAQYGKLFKGKEKAEFDKIVWKLQTVISKKSDAGMKSLPILPAAEAFEVFHTHVKHLLFKQGKGISYITCYAQDDAPINNGDFFYTYQGITDDLKYYVSLFVPVQAKGLPKDSPSKKAKEFLNNLPSSGFTPDLDQIDKMAQSISIK
;
A
#
# COMPACT_ATOMS: atom_id res chain seq x y z
N MET A 1 34.45 21.50 -51.05
CA MET A 1 34.25 20.67 -52.26
C MET A 1 33.72 19.33 -51.76
N LEU A 2 32.50 18.86 -52.11
CA LEU A 2 32.03 18.39 -53.42
C LEU A 2 33.00 17.36 -54.06
N ASN A 3 32.57 16.21 -54.59
CA ASN A 3 31.26 15.53 -54.57
C ASN A 3 31.43 14.04 -54.98
N LYS A 4 30.42 13.18 -54.70
CA LYS A 4 30.01 11.87 -55.33
C LYS A 4 31.00 11.18 -56.29
N THR A 5 31.21 9.84 -56.23
CA THR A 5 30.26 8.77 -56.67
C THR A 5 30.94 7.40 -56.41
N GLY A 6 30.31 6.24 -56.16
CA GLY A 6 28.90 5.87 -55.96
C GLY A 6 28.46 4.64 -56.79
N PHE A 7 27.96 3.56 -56.17
CA PHE A 7 27.34 2.41 -56.88
C PHE A 7 26.16 1.82 -56.08
N LEU A 8 25.17 1.28 -56.80
CA LEU A 8 23.84 0.90 -56.30
C LEU A 8 23.67 -0.62 -56.34
N THR A 9 22.98 -1.22 -55.36
CA THR A 9 22.28 -2.50 -55.52
C THR A 9 21.02 -2.51 -54.67
N LEU A 10 19.93 -3.01 -55.25
CA LEU A 10 18.56 -2.89 -54.77
C LEU A 10 18.04 -4.29 -54.41
N ILE A 11 17.50 -4.49 -53.20
CA ILE A 11 16.60 -5.62 -52.91
C ILE A 11 15.36 -5.09 -52.16
N ALA A 12 14.20 -5.64 -52.50
CA ALA A 12 12.89 -5.09 -52.21
C ALA A 12 12.35 -5.41 -50.81
N GLY A 13 11.35 -4.63 -50.40
CA GLY A 13 10.83 -4.59 -49.04
C GLY A 13 9.90 -5.72 -48.60
N ALA A 14 9.62 -5.69 -47.31
CA ALA A 14 8.49 -6.33 -46.66
C ALA A 14 8.07 -5.48 -45.45
N THR A 15 6.96 -4.75 -45.56
CA THR A 15 6.29 -4.13 -44.40
C THR A 15 5.59 -5.22 -43.59
N LEU A 16 6.01 -5.43 -42.34
CA LEU A 16 5.22 -6.14 -41.35
C LEU A 16 4.57 -5.14 -40.39
N ALA A 17 3.24 -5.09 -40.40
CA ALA A 17 2.48 -4.44 -39.35
C ALA A 17 2.49 -5.33 -38.10
N MET A 18 2.90 -4.79 -36.95
CA MET A 18 2.67 -5.45 -35.66
C MET A 18 1.28 -5.09 -35.16
N ALA A 19 0.39 -6.08 -35.16
CA ALA A 19 -0.93 -5.97 -34.56
C ALA A 19 -0.85 -6.04 -33.02
N ALA A 20 -1.73 -5.32 -32.34
CA ALA A 20 -1.91 -5.44 -30.90
C ALA A 20 -2.64 -6.75 -30.53
N PRO A 21 -2.29 -7.40 -29.42
CA PRO A 21 -3.10 -8.49 -28.86
C PRO A 21 -4.13 -7.96 -27.86
N SER A 22 -5.41 -8.03 -28.24
CA SER A 22 -6.53 -8.02 -27.29
C SER A 22 -6.90 -9.44 -26.87
N ALA A 23 -7.43 -9.57 -25.66
CA ALA A 23 -8.26 -10.67 -25.15
C ALA A 23 -7.64 -12.10 -25.05
N VAL A 24 -7.38 -12.47 -23.79
CA VAL A 24 -7.60 -13.79 -23.16
C VAL A 24 -7.94 -14.96 -24.11
N HIS A 25 -7.05 -15.95 -24.19
CA HIS A 25 -7.38 -17.33 -24.53
C HIS A 25 -6.81 -18.27 -23.47
N ALA A 26 -7.65 -19.16 -22.94
CA ALA A 26 -7.21 -20.23 -22.06
C ALA A 26 -6.47 -21.32 -22.85
N ASN A 27 -5.39 -21.85 -22.30
CA ASN A 27 -4.63 -22.97 -22.89
C ASN A 27 -4.83 -24.23 -22.01
N PRO A 28 -4.90 -25.45 -22.59
CA PRO A 28 -5.44 -26.61 -21.89
C PRO A 28 -4.44 -27.28 -20.93
N THR A 29 -4.99 -27.99 -19.94
CA THR A 29 -4.27 -28.70 -18.89
C THR A 29 -3.42 -29.86 -19.39
N ALA A 30 -2.16 -29.92 -18.96
CA ALA A 30 -1.32 -31.12 -19.01
C ALA A 30 -1.66 -32.07 -17.83
N PRO A 31 -1.53 -33.40 -17.99
CA PRO A 31 -1.95 -34.37 -16.97
C PRO A 31 -1.01 -34.40 -15.76
N THR A 32 -1.58 -34.31 -14.55
CA THR A 32 -0.86 -34.35 -13.28
C THR A 32 -0.48 -35.78 -12.86
N LYS A 33 0.79 -35.97 -12.48
CA LYS A 33 1.29 -37.20 -11.82
C LYS A 33 0.64 -37.38 -10.43
N PRO A 34 0.23 -38.59 -10.01
CA PRO A 34 -0.37 -38.79 -8.68
C PRO A 34 0.57 -38.42 -7.53
N ALA A 35 0.04 -37.69 -6.55
CA ALA A 35 0.75 -37.36 -5.31
C ALA A 35 0.71 -38.53 -4.32
N THR A 36 1.83 -38.76 -3.62
CA THR A 36 1.90 -39.74 -2.52
C THR A 36 1.20 -39.18 -1.27
N PRO A 37 0.46 -39.98 -0.46
CA PRO A 37 -0.26 -39.45 0.69
C PRO A 37 0.71 -39.00 1.79
N THR A 38 0.70 -37.70 2.09
CA THR A 38 1.49 -37.16 3.21
C THR A 38 0.73 -37.39 4.52
N LYS A 39 1.39 -37.99 5.52
CA LYS A 39 0.82 -38.26 6.85
C LYS A 39 0.36 -36.94 7.51
N PRO A 40 -0.83 -36.87 8.16
CA PRO A 40 -1.26 -35.66 8.85
C PRO A 40 -0.27 -35.24 9.93
N ALA A 41 0.17 -33.98 9.88
CA ALA A 41 0.94 -33.37 10.94
C ALA A 41 0.06 -33.24 12.20
N THR A 42 0.54 -33.74 13.33
CA THR A 42 -0.18 -33.63 14.60
C THR A 42 -0.20 -32.18 15.05
N ALA A 43 -1.37 -31.56 15.10
CA ALA A 43 -1.50 -30.16 15.53
C ALA A 43 -1.13 -30.00 17.00
N VAL A 44 0.07 -29.49 17.26
CA VAL A 44 0.48 -29.05 18.60
C VAL A 44 -0.31 -27.79 18.93
N LYS A 45 -1.24 -27.90 19.88
CA LYS A 45 -1.97 -26.75 20.43
C LYS A 45 -0.95 -25.74 20.96
N PRO A 46 -0.90 -24.49 20.45
CA PRO A 46 0.00 -23.48 20.98
C PRO A 46 -0.27 -23.25 22.47
N ALA A 47 0.79 -23.11 23.26
CA ALA A 47 0.66 -22.56 24.60
C ALA A 47 0.06 -21.16 24.50
N ALA A 48 -0.80 -20.76 25.44
CA ALA A 48 -1.45 -19.46 25.42
C ALA A 48 -0.45 -18.34 25.73
N THR A 49 0.25 -17.88 24.71
CA THR A 49 1.08 -16.67 24.77
C THR A 49 0.20 -15.50 25.15
N VAL A 50 0.61 -14.71 26.16
CA VAL A 50 -0.09 -13.47 26.51
C VAL A 50 0.03 -12.51 25.33
N SER A 51 -1.11 -12.08 24.78
CA SER A 51 -1.17 -11.11 23.68
C SER A 51 -0.37 -9.85 24.00
N VAL A 52 0.36 -9.33 23.01
CA VAL A 52 1.12 -8.08 23.14
C VAL A 52 0.23 -6.84 23.09
N LEU A 53 -1.05 -7.04 22.73
CA LEU A 53 -2.11 -6.03 22.73
C LEU A 53 -2.97 -6.11 23.99
N LYS A 54 -2.66 -7.01 24.93
CA LYS A 54 -3.35 -7.06 26.22
C LYS A 54 -3.22 -5.71 26.92
N ASP A 55 -4.34 -5.22 27.43
CA ASP A 55 -4.49 -3.93 28.11
C ASP A 55 -4.32 -2.69 27.19
N VAL A 56 -4.21 -2.88 25.86
CA VAL A 56 -4.20 -1.82 24.85
C VAL A 56 -5.61 -1.64 24.26
N SER A 57 -6.00 -0.39 24.04
CA SER A 57 -7.27 0.01 23.45
C SER A 57 -7.07 0.94 22.26
N VAL A 58 -7.81 0.68 21.18
CA VAL A 58 -7.89 1.54 20.00
C VAL A 58 -9.29 2.12 19.90
N SER A 59 -9.40 3.35 19.43
CA SER A 59 -10.68 3.97 19.06
C SER A 59 -10.47 4.99 17.94
N VAL A 60 -11.42 5.08 17.01
CA VAL A 60 -11.44 6.09 15.93
C VAL A 60 -12.89 6.52 15.72
N THR A 61 -13.13 7.81 15.46
CA THR A 61 -14.45 8.33 15.13
C THR A 61 -14.63 8.31 13.60
N PRO A 62 -15.57 7.51 13.04
CA PRO A 62 -15.71 7.38 11.59
C PRO A 62 -16.20 8.64 10.87
N GLY A 63 -16.70 9.63 11.62
CA GLY A 63 -17.18 10.90 11.05
C GLY A 63 -18.30 10.68 10.04
N THR A 64 -18.16 11.26 8.85
CA THR A 64 -19.08 11.05 7.72
C THR A 64 -18.67 9.90 6.80
N LEU A 65 -17.56 9.21 7.08
CA LEU A 65 -17.06 8.14 6.21
C LEU A 65 -17.85 6.85 6.41
N ALA A 66 -18.13 6.48 7.65
CA ALA A 66 -18.82 5.24 8.00
C ALA A 66 -19.85 5.46 9.12
N LYS A 67 -20.84 4.58 9.19
CA LYS A 67 -21.85 4.55 10.26
C LYS A 67 -21.32 3.87 11.51
N SER A 68 -20.39 2.93 11.36
CA SER A 68 -19.80 2.18 12.46
C SER A 68 -18.35 1.77 12.19
N THR A 69 -17.66 1.37 13.26
CA THR A 69 -16.30 0.83 13.25
C THR A 69 -16.24 -0.42 14.10
N THR A 70 -15.71 -1.51 13.56
CA THR A 70 -15.48 -2.77 14.30
C THR A 70 -13.99 -3.00 14.43
N ILE A 71 -13.49 -3.14 15.66
CA ILE A 71 -12.08 -3.38 15.95
C ILE A 71 -11.87 -4.88 16.17
N LYS A 72 -10.89 -5.44 15.46
CA LYS A 72 -10.47 -6.85 15.56
C LYS A 72 -8.99 -6.92 15.92
N ILE A 73 -8.61 -7.92 16.71
CA ILE A 73 -7.21 -8.34 16.81
C ILE A 73 -6.96 -9.33 15.69
N VAL A 74 -5.96 -9.06 14.85
CA VAL A 74 -5.49 -9.95 13.80
C VAL A 74 -4.29 -10.73 14.36
N PRO A 75 -4.26 -12.07 14.27
CA PRO A 75 -3.12 -12.87 14.70
C PRO A 75 -1.84 -12.53 13.93
N ALA A 76 -0.68 -12.82 14.55
CA ALA A 76 0.60 -12.63 13.88
C ALA A 76 0.80 -13.58 12.69
N VAL A 77 1.31 -13.04 11.59
CA VAL A 77 1.80 -13.77 10.41
C VAL A 77 3.33 -13.77 10.47
N SER A 78 3.94 -14.94 10.37
CA SER A 78 5.41 -15.06 10.38
C SER A 78 6.00 -14.63 9.05
N ASN A 79 7.14 -13.93 9.07
CA ASN A 79 7.85 -13.58 7.84
C ASN A 79 8.46 -14.84 7.19
N ASN A 80 8.08 -15.11 5.94
CA ASN A 80 8.74 -16.10 5.09
C ASN A 80 9.77 -15.40 4.22
N HIS A 81 11.05 -15.52 4.58
CA HIS A 81 12.18 -14.88 3.89
C HIS A 81 12.42 -15.44 2.47
N ASP A 82 11.88 -16.61 2.15
CA ASP A 82 12.14 -17.34 0.90
C ASP A 82 11.01 -17.16 -0.15
N GLU A 83 9.91 -16.49 0.20
CA GLU A 83 8.76 -16.25 -0.68
C GLU A 83 8.48 -14.74 -0.82
N PRO A 84 8.35 -14.19 -2.05
CA PRO A 84 7.79 -12.85 -2.24
C PRO A 84 6.28 -12.85 -1.87
N PRO A 85 5.71 -11.82 -1.22
CA PRO A 85 6.31 -10.51 -0.87
C PRO A 85 7.53 -10.59 0.03
N PHE A 86 8.55 -9.76 -0.19
CA PHE A 86 9.55 -9.56 0.86
C PHE A 86 8.93 -8.71 1.97
N MET A 87 9.33 -8.93 3.22
CA MET A 87 8.65 -8.35 4.39
C MET A 87 7.16 -8.74 4.53
N ASN A 88 6.77 -9.95 4.10
CA ASN A 88 5.40 -10.49 4.20
C ASN A 88 4.89 -10.77 5.63
N GLY A 89 5.73 -10.71 6.66
CA GLY A 89 5.31 -10.92 8.05
C GLY A 89 4.63 -9.69 8.68
N GLU A 90 3.50 -9.88 9.36
CA GLU A 90 2.81 -8.86 10.16
C GLU A 90 2.66 -9.33 11.62
N PRO A 91 2.91 -8.49 12.65
CA PRO A 91 2.75 -8.90 14.04
C PRO A 91 1.26 -9.00 14.42
N GLU A 92 0.96 -9.52 15.61
CA GLU A 92 -0.38 -9.37 16.19
C GLU A 92 -0.71 -7.87 16.31
N HIS A 93 -1.81 -7.45 15.68
CA HIS A 93 -2.14 -6.04 15.48
C HIS A 93 -3.65 -5.79 15.56
N PHE A 94 -4.06 -4.52 15.74
CA PHE A 94 -5.47 -4.15 15.60
C PHE A 94 -5.80 -3.80 14.16
N ARG A 95 -6.91 -4.33 13.64
CA ARG A 95 -7.52 -3.96 12.36
C ARG A 95 -8.91 -3.41 12.62
N VAL A 96 -9.15 -2.16 12.23
CA VAL A 96 -10.47 -1.53 12.27
C VAL A 96 -11.11 -1.64 10.90
N GLN A 97 -12.23 -2.35 10.87
CA GLN A 97 -13.14 -2.46 9.75
C GLN A 97 -14.20 -1.36 9.85
N PHE A 98 -14.54 -0.73 8.72
CA PHE A 98 -15.58 0.28 8.63
C PHE A 98 -16.88 -0.33 8.10
N ASP A 99 -18.02 0.10 8.63
CA ASP A 99 -19.34 -0.43 8.29
C ASP A 99 -19.37 -1.98 8.28
N ASN A 100 -19.75 -2.57 7.15
CA ASN A 100 -19.71 -4.00 6.86
C ASN A 100 -18.76 -4.29 5.68
N ASP A 101 -17.73 -3.48 5.48
CA ASP A 101 -16.81 -3.59 4.34
C ASP A 101 -16.20 -5.00 4.29
N LYS A 102 -16.22 -5.63 3.12
CA LYS A 102 -15.56 -6.92 2.93
C LYS A 102 -14.07 -6.67 2.84
N LEU A 103 -13.34 -7.22 3.80
CA LEU A 103 -11.89 -7.13 3.89
C LEU A 103 -11.27 -8.48 3.50
N SER A 104 -10.23 -8.45 2.69
CA SER A 104 -9.39 -9.60 2.38
C SER A 104 -8.65 -10.08 3.63
N ASN A 105 -8.23 -11.34 3.66
CA ASN A 105 -7.40 -11.85 4.76
C ASN A 105 -6.10 -11.04 4.86
N ASP A 106 -5.47 -10.81 3.71
CA ASP A 106 -4.25 -10.01 3.55
C ASP A 106 -4.57 -8.50 3.50
N THR A 107 -3.56 -7.68 3.73
CA THR A 107 -3.71 -6.22 3.76
C THR A 107 -3.74 -5.62 2.34
N SER A 108 -4.94 -5.30 1.84
CA SER A 108 -5.12 -4.54 0.59
C SER A 108 -5.17 -3.02 0.82
N PHE A 109 -4.33 -2.25 0.12
CA PHE A 109 -4.38 -0.78 0.16
C PHE A 109 -5.62 -0.18 -0.53
N LEU A 110 -6.33 -0.98 -1.34
CA LEU A 110 -7.59 -0.63 -2.00
C LEU A 110 -8.82 -1.10 -1.19
N GLU A 111 -8.63 -1.45 0.07
CA GLU A 111 -9.71 -1.67 1.03
C GLU A 111 -9.68 -0.58 2.11
N ARG A 112 -10.86 -0.18 2.59
CA ARG A 112 -10.99 0.85 3.63
C ARG A 112 -10.73 0.24 5.01
N GLN A 113 -9.58 0.53 5.59
CA GLN A 113 -9.14 -0.09 6.84
C GLN A 113 -8.10 0.75 7.60
N LEU A 114 -8.12 0.64 8.92
CA LEU A 114 -7.09 1.20 9.81
C LEU A 114 -6.37 0.07 10.54
N LEU A 115 -5.04 0.11 10.56
CA LEU A 115 -4.16 -0.91 11.12
C LEU A 115 -3.27 -0.25 12.18
N VAL A 116 -3.14 -0.89 13.35
CA VAL A 116 -2.29 -0.40 14.46
C VAL A 116 -1.35 -1.52 14.91
N TYR A 117 -0.09 -1.40 14.51
CA TYR A 117 0.96 -2.39 14.72
C TYR A 117 1.84 -2.05 15.92
N PRO A 118 2.12 -3.00 16.84
CA PRO A 118 3.19 -2.85 17.82
C PRO A 118 4.54 -2.79 17.11
N LEU A 119 5.15 -1.60 17.05
CA LEU A 119 6.28 -1.29 16.17
C LEU A 119 7.51 -2.15 16.49
N ALA A 120 7.78 -2.35 17.78
CA ALA A 120 8.93 -3.15 18.23
C ALA A 120 8.76 -4.65 17.93
N GLN A 121 7.52 -5.15 17.81
CA GLN A 121 7.21 -6.52 17.44
C GLN A 121 7.27 -6.69 15.92
N TYR A 122 6.77 -5.70 15.17
CA TYR A 122 6.87 -5.67 13.71
C TYR A 122 8.35 -5.78 13.27
N GLY A 123 9.22 -4.93 13.82
CA GLY A 123 10.65 -4.97 13.53
C GLY A 123 11.39 -6.24 13.98
N LYS A 124 10.79 -7.10 14.81
CA LYS A 124 11.38 -8.40 15.21
C LYS A 124 11.11 -9.53 14.22
N LEU A 125 10.16 -9.36 13.29
CA LEU A 125 9.86 -10.36 12.27
C LEU A 125 10.96 -10.43 11.20
N PHE A 126 11.66 -9.31 10.98
CA PHE A 126 12.64 -9.16 9.90
C PHE A 126 14.08 -9.31 10.38
N LYS A 127 14.94 -9.78 9.48
CA LYS A 127 16.39 -9.94 9.68
C LYS A 127 17.15 -9.45 8.45
N GLY A 128 18.46 -9.22 8.58
CA GLY A 128 19.32 -8.86 7.45
C GLY A 128 18.80 -7.67 6.63
N LYS A 129 18.61 -7.88 5.32
CA LYS A 129 18.18 -6.83 4.37
C LYS A 129 16.77 -6.29 4.66
N GLU A 130 15.81 -7.17 4.95
CA GLU A 130 14.43 -6.77 5.26
C GLU A 130 14.36 -5.94 6.55
N LYS A 131 15.17 -6.29 7.56
CA LYS A 131 15.28 -5.48 8.78
C LYS A 131 15.79 -4.08 8.47
N ALA A 132 16.81 -3.97 7.61
CA ALA A 132 17.35 -2.69 7.18
C ALA A 132 16.35 -1.86 6.35
N GLU A 133 15.47 -2.51 5.57
CA GLU A 133 14.40 -1.81 4.84
C GLU A 133 13.27 -1.36 5.77
N PHE A 134 12.82 -2.22 6.70
CA PHE A 134 11.88 -1.85 7.75
C PHE A 134 12.37 -0.63 8.56
N ASP A 135 13.62 -0.67 9.02
CA ASP A 135 14.23 0.44 9.75
C ASP A 135 14.30 1.73 8.90
N LYS A 136 14.55 1.59 7.59
CA LYS A 136 14.56 2.71 6.65
C LYS A 136 13.16 3.30 6.44
N ILE A 137 12.10 2.48 6.37
CA ILE A 137 10.71 2.94 6.27
C ILE A 137 10.33 3.73 7.52
N VAL A 138 10.61 3.20 8.72
CA VAL A 138 10.35 3.89 10.00
C VAL A 138 11.16 5.20 10.10
N TRP A 139 12.44 5.18 9.71
CA TRP A 139 13.29 6.37 9.67
C TRP A 139 12.81 7.42 8.66
N LYS A 140 12.34 7.02 7.47
CA LYS A 140 11.72 7.91 6.48
C LYS A 140 10.49 8.60 7.09
N LEU A 141 9.64 7.86 7.80
CA LEU A 141 8.46 8.42 8.47
C LEU A 141 8.83 9.45 9.53
N GLN A 142 9.75 9.11 10.42
CA GLN A 142 10.25 10.06 11.41
C GLN A 142 10.90 11.30 10.75
N THR A 143 11.57 11.13 9.62
CA THR A 143 12.21 12.22 8.86
C THR A 143 11.20 13.15 8.22
N VAL A 144 10.21 12.64 7.47
CA VAL A 144 9.19 13.47 6.80
C VAL A 144 8.30 14.20 7.82
N ILE A 145 7.98 13.57 8.95
CA ILE A 145 7.29 14.19 10.09
C ILE A 145 8.13 15.33 10.67
N SER A 146 9.39 15.05 11.03
CA SER A 146 10.24 16.01 11.75
C SER A 146 10.62 17.22 10.89
N LYS A 147 10.84 17.02 9.58
CA LYS A 147 11.12 18.10 8.62
C LYS A 147 9.88 18.88 8.19
N LYS A 148 8.67 18.35 8.44
CA LYS A 148 7.41 18.82 7.86
C LYS A 148 7.48 19.00 6.33
N SER A 149 8.21 18.10 5.66
CA SER A 149 8.45 18.17 4.22
C SER A 149 8.91 16.83 3.65
N ASP A 150 8.31 16.47 2.52
CA ASP A 150 8.62 15.37 1.59
C ASP A 150 9.63 15.76 0.51
N ALA A 151 10.12 17.02 0.50
CA ALA A 151 10.99 17.53 -0.56
C ALA A 151 12.25 16.66 -0.77
N GLY A 152 12.42 16.17 -2.00
CA GLY A 152 13.52 15.27 -2.38
C GLY A 152 13.28 13.78 -2.10
N MET A 153 12.16 13.40 -1.48
CA MET A 153 11.77 12.00 -1.36
C MET A 153 11.19 11.48 -2.68
N LYS A 154 11.72 10.36 -3.17
CA LYS A 154 11.16 9.67 -4.36
C LYS A 154 9.94 8.83 -4.02
N SER A 155 9.89 8.27 -2.81
CA SER A 155 8.77 7.52 -2.26
C SER A 155 8.61 7.83 -0.78
N LEU A 156 7.35 7.83 -0.35
CA LEU A 156 6.95 8.02 1.03
C LEU A 156 6.89 6.67 1.77
N PRO A 157 7.02 6.68 3.10
CA PRO A 157 6.99 5.46 3.92
C PRO A 157 5.58 4.87 3.98
N ILE A 158 5.46 3.58 3.67
CA ILE A 158 4.22 2.80 3.78
C ILE A 158 4.49 1.51 4.56
N LEU A 159 3.59 1.14 5.47
CA LEU A 159 3.49 -0.22 6.02
C LEU A 159 2.03 -0.71 5.99
N PRO A 160 1.76 -2.00 5.73
CA PRO A 160 2.70 -3.03 5.28
C PRO A 160 3.44 -2.67 3.99
N ALA A 161 4.57 -3.36 3.74
CA ALA A 161 5.41 -3.08 2.58
C ALA A 161 4.65 -3.38 1.27
N ALA A 162 4.94 -2.61 0.23
CA ALA A 162 4.33 -2.76 -1.09
C ALA A 162 5.26 -3.52 -2.04
N GLU A 163 4.76 -4.57 -2.70
CA GLU A 163 5.46 -5.31 -3.76
C GLU A 163 5.37 -4.62 -5.14
N ALA A 164 5.52 -3.30 -5.11
CA ALA A 164 5.34 -2.42 -6.24
C ALA A 164 6.08 -1.10 -5.99
N PHE A 165 6.32 -0.35 -7.06
CA PHE A 165 6.90 0.98 -6.95
C PHE A 165 5.82 2.01 -6.70
N GLU A 166 6.12 2.99 -5.85
CA GLU A 166 5.28 4.17 -5.70
C GLU A 166 5.36 5.00 -6.99
N VAL A 167 4.24 5.09 -7.73
CA VAL A 167 4.18 5.79 -9.02
C VAL A 167 4.15 7.31 -8.79
N PHE A 168 3.42 7.75 -7.78
CA PHE A 168 3.35 9.14 -7.34
C PHE A 168 2.78 9.25 -5.93
N HIS A 169 3.15 10.32 -5.23
CA HIS A 169 2.37 10.93 -4.14
C HIS A 169 1.87 12.33 -4.53
N THR A 170 0.71 12.71 -4.02
CA THR A 170 0.13 14.08 -4.04
C THR A 170 -0.58 14.36 -2.71
N HIS A 171 -0.99 15.60 -2.45
CA HIS A 171 -1.73 15.98 -1.23
C HIS A 171 -1.06 15.59 0.09
N VAL A 172 0.27 15.72 0.16
CA VAL A 172 1.01 15.41 1.39
C VAL A 172 0.65 16.44 2.48
N LYS A 173 0.03 15.97 3.56
CA LYS A 173 -0.32 16.76 4.75
C LYS A 173 0.26 16.13 6.01
N HIS A 174 0.76 16.95 6.94
CA HIS A 174 1.16 16.49 8.27
C HIS A 174 -0.03 16.54 9.23
N LEU A 175 -0.44 15.38 9.74
CA LEU A 175 -1.55 15.28 10.69
C LEU A 175 -1.05 14.83 12.07
N LEU A 176 -1.77 15.26 13.10
CA LEU A 176 -1.57 14.86 14.49
C LEU A 176 -2.84 14.14 14.96
N PHE A 177 -2.67 13.05 15.70
CA PHE A 177 -3.74 12.45 16.49
C PHE A 177 -3.37 12.54 17.98
N LYS A 178 -4.27 12.13 18.88
CA LYS A 178 -4.16 12.45 20.31
C LYS A 178 -2.87 11.96 20.99
N GLN A 179 -2.24 10.90 20.49
CA GLN A 179 -1.02 10.30 21.03
C GLN A 179 0.08 10.12 19.96
N GLY A 180 0.04 10.87 18.86
CA GLY A 180 1.02 10.68 17.80
C GLY A 180 0.85 11.57 16.58
N LYS A 181 1.66 11.28 15.57
CA LYS A 181 1.90 12.15 14.42
C LYS A 181 2.24 11.35 13.18
N GLY A 182 1.93 11.89 12.02
CA GLY A 182 2.10 11.20 10.74
C GLY A 182 1.90 12.12 9.54
N ILE A 183 1.85 11.49 8.38
CA ILE A 183 1.52 12.13 7.10
C ILE A 183 0.32 11.44 6.47
N SER A 184 -0.59 12.22 5.87
CA SER A 184 -1.54 11.73 4.87
C SER A 184 -1.11 12.13 3.47
N TYR A 185 -1.44 11.31 2.48
CA TYR A 185 -1.16 11.57 1.06
C TYR A 185 -2.01 10.66 0.15
N ILE A 186 -2.18 11.06 -1.11
CA ILE A 186 -2.78 10.25 -2.17
C ILE A 186 -1.67 9.59 -2.99
N THR A 187 -1.74 8.27 -3.18
CA THR A 187 -0.69 7.49 -3.85
C THR A 187 -1.23 6.38 -4.74
N CYS A 188 -0.43 5.97 -5.72
CA CYS A 188 -0.61 4.78 -6.54
C CYS A 188 0.65 3.90 -6.45
N TYR A 189 0.46 2.58 -6.48
CA TYR A 189 1.52 1.59 -6.47
C TYR A 189 1.34 0.64 -7.67
N ALA A 190 2.35 0.51 -8.52
CA ALA A 190 2.32 -0.34 -9.72
C ALA A 190 3.68 -0.99 -10.01
N GLN A 191 3.68 -2.03 -10.84
CA GLN A 191 4.92 -2.70 -11.29
C GLN A 191 5.43 -2.17 -12.65
N ASP A 192 4.58 -1.42 -13.37
CA ASP A 192 4.86 -0.83 -14.68
C ASP A 192 4.25 0.59 -14.79
N ASP A 193 4.45 1.25 -15.94
CA ASP A 193 3.89 2.57 -16.25
C ASP A 193 2.44 2.48 -16.81
N ALA A 194 1.61 1.59 -16.25
CA ALA A 194 0.21 1.47 -16.65
C ALA A 194 -0.56 2.80 -16.52
N PRO A 195 -1.53 3.08 -17.43
CA PRO A 195 -2.38 4.27 -17.32
C PRO A 195 -3.25 4.24 -16.07
N ILE A 196 -3.32 5.37 -15.37
CA ILE A 196 -4.04 5.55 -14.10
C ILE A 196 -5.51 5.87 -14.34
N ASN A 197 -6.36 5.17 -13.61
CA ASN A 197 -7.81 5.31 -13.57
C ASN A 197 -8.30 5.51 -12.12
N ASN A 198 -9.58 5.88 -11.96
CA ASN A 198 -10.26 5.80 -10.67
C ASN A 198 -10.36 4.33 -10.25
N GLY A 199 -9.73 3.98 -9.13
CA GLY A 199 -9.58 2.60 -8.64
C GLY A 199 -8.12 2.21 -8.39
N ASP A 200 -7.16 2.85 -9.06
CA ASP A 200 -5.73 2.47 -8.99
C ASP A 200 -4.95 3.21 -7.90
N PHE A 201 -5.56 4.23 -7.29
CA PHE A 201 -4.95 5.07 -6.27
C PHE A 201 -5.83 5.18 -5.02
N PHE A 202 -5.19 5.46 -3.90
CA PHE A 202 -5.82 5.50 -2.58
C PHE A 202 -5.26 6.66 -1.76
N TYR A 203 -6.06 7.11 -0.80
CA TYR A 203 -5.57 7.88 0.33
C TYR A 203 -4.90 6.93 1.31
N THR A 204 -3.75 7.32 1.84
CA THR A 204 -3.20 6.70 3.05
C THR A 204 -2.83 7.74 4.10
N TYR A 205 -2.96 7.38 5.36
CA TYR A 205 -2.26 8.04 6.46
C TYR A 205 -1.30 7.06 7.13
N GLN A 206 -0.07 7.50 7.32
CA GLN A 206 1.05 6.73 7.84
C GLN A 206 1.61 7.51 9.03
N GLY A 207 1.58 6.90 10.23
CA GLY A 207 1.84 7.60 11.47
C GLY A 207 2.46 6.72 12.56
N ILE A 208 2.91 7.38 13.63
CA ILE A 208 3.60 6.74 14.75
C ILE A 208 3.17 7.41 16.07
N THR A 209 3.03 6.64 17.14
CA THR A 209 2.76 7.20 18.47
C THR A 209 3.97 7.96 19.02
N ASP A 210 3.73 8.94 19.89
CA ASP A 210 4.77 9.78 20.48
C ASP A 210 5.75 9.00 21.37
N ASP A 211 5.31 7.88 21.93
CA ASP A 211 6.12 6.92 22.69
C ASP A 211 6.81 5.85 21.82
N LEU A 212 6.67 5.95 20.49
CA LEU A 212 7.22 5.04 19.48
C LEU A 212 6.78 3.57 19.63
N LYS A 213 5.72 3.27 20.39
CA LYS A 213 5.24 1.89 20.55
C LYS A 213 4.40 1.37 19.39
N TYR A 214 3.66 2.24 18.70
CA TYR A 214 2.73 1.82 17.65
C TYR A 214 2.95 2.56 16.34
N TYR A 215 2.93 1.80 15.24
CA TYR A 215 2.79 2.31 13.88
C TYR A 215 1.31 2.27 13.49
N VAL A 216 0.86 3.26 12.74
CA VAL A 216 -0.54 3.47 12.36
C VAL A 216 -0.63 3.62 10.84
N SER A 217 -1.39 2.72 10.20
CA SER A 217 -1.63 2.72 8.75
C SER A 217 -3.12 2.79 8.46
N LEU A 218 -3.58 3.88 7.85
CA LEU A 218 -4.94 4.01 7.33
C LEU A 218 -4.89 3.90 5.81
N PHE A 219 -5.78 3.11 5.24
CA PHE A 219 -6.02 3.02 3.80
C PHE A 219 -7.48 3.35 3.51
N VAL A 220 -7.72 4.23 2.54
CA VAL A 220 -9.06 4.60 2.08
C VAL A 220 -9.05 4.75 0.55
N PRO A 221 -9.77 3.89 -0.19
CA PRO A 221 -9.99 4.09 -1.62
C PRO A 221 -10.67 5.43 -1.87
N VAL A 222 -10.16 6.20 -2.82
CA VAL A 222 -10.73 7.48 -3.23
C VAL A 222 -10.92 7.51 -4.74
N GLN A 223 -11.87 8.32 -5.19
CA GLN A 223 -12.07 8.63 -6.60
C GLN A 223 -11.93 10.12 -6.82
N ALA A 224 -11.25 10.52 -7.89
CA ALA A 224 -11.10 11.91 -8.29
C ALA A 224 -12.16 12.27 -9.34
N LYS A 225 -12.98 13.29 -9.03
CA LYS A 225 -14.03 13.78 -9.92
C LYS A 225 -13.43 14.37 -11.19
N GLY A 226 -13.76 13.79 -12.33
CA GLY A 226 -13.33 14.28 -13.65
C GLY A 226 -11.92 13.86 -14.08
N LEU A 227 -11.26 12.94 -13.34
CA LEU A 227 -10.01 12.32 -13.82
C LEU A 227 -10.27 11.64 -15.17
N PRO A 228 -9.51 11.96 -16.24
CA PRO A 228 -9.67 11.29 -17.53
C PRO A 228 -9.33 9.80 -17.43
N LYS A 229 -10.08 8.96 -18.15
CA LYS A 229 -9.79 7.53 -18.28
C LYS A 229 -8.41 7.32 -18.90
N ASP A 230 -7.71 6.29 -18.45
CA ASP A 230 -6.40 5.85 -18.95
C ASP A 230 -5.37 7.01 -18.97
N SER A 231 -5.30 7.77 -17.87
CA SER A 231 -4.40 8.92 -17.74
C SER A 231 -2.95 8.47 -17.53
N PRO A 232 -1.98 8.88 -18.38
CA PRO A 232 -0.56 8.63 -18.11
C PRO A 232 -0.16 9.14 -16.73
N SER A 233 0.64 8.36 -15.99
CA SER A 233 0.98 8.59 -14.57
C SER A 233 1.34 10.04 -14.22
N LYS A 234 2.18 10.69 -15.04
CA LYS A 234 2.53 12.11 -14.88
C LYS A 234 1.32 13.06 -14.98
N LYS A 235 0.43 12.86 -15.97
CA LYS A 235 -0.79 13.66 -16.15
C LYS A 235 -1.80 13.40 -15.03
N ALA A 236 -1.91 12.15 -14.58
CA ALA A 236 -2.73 11.81 -13.43
C ALA A 236 -2.23 12.52 -12.16
N LYS A 237 -0.92 12.47 -11.87
CA LYS A 237 -0.29 13.21 -10.76
C LYS A 237 -0.59 14.71 -10.85
N GLU A 238 -0.38 15.32 -12.02
CA GLU A 238 -0.65 16.75 -12.25
C GLU A 238 -2.14 17.10 -12.06
N PHE A 239 -3.06 16.26 -12.53
CA PHE A 239 -4.51 16.46 -12.31
C PHE A 239 -4.88 16.36 -10.83
N LEU A 240 -4.48 15.28 -10.15
CA LEU A 240 -4.80 15.02 -8.76
C LEU A 240 -4.26 16.12 -7.84
N ASN A 241 -3.02 16.58 -8.06
CA ASN A 241 -2.38 17.60 -7.23
C ASN A 241 -3.04 18.99 -7.33
N ASN A 242 -3.80 19.27 -8.40
CA ASN A 242 -4.54 20.52 -8.58
C ASN A 242 -6.01 20.43 -8.12
N LEU A 243 -6.49 19.24 -7.76
CA LEU A 243 -7.86 19.00 -7.33
C LEU A 243 -8.01 19.33 -5.83
N PRO A 244 -9.01 20.12 -5.40
CA PRO A 244 -9.24 20.39 -3.97
C PRO A 244 -9.73 19.12 -3.24
N SER A 245 -9.64 19.09 -1.90
CA SER A 245 -10.11 17.96 -1.06
C SER A 245 -11.51 17.47 -1.40
N SER A 246 -12.43 18.41 -1.69
CA SER A 246 -13.83 18.14 -2.06
C SER A 246 -14.05 17.70 -3.52
N GLY A 247 -12.99 17.66 -4.33
CA GLY A 247 -13.00 17.00 -5.64
C GLY A 247 -12.77 15.49 -5.55
N PHE A 248 -12.37 14.98 -4.38
CA PHE A 248 -12.27 13.55 -4.10
C PHE A 248 -13.55 13.02 -3.45
N THR A 249 -13.84 11.75 -3.71
CA THR A 249 -14.90 10.99 -3.04
C THR A 249 -14.27 9.75 -2.39
N PRO A 250 -14.31 9.60 -1.05
CA PRO A 250 -14.72 10.62 -0.07
C PRO A 250 -13.81 11.87 -0.04
N ASP A 251 -14.34 12.97 0.49
CA ASP A 251 -13.62 14.24 0.66
C ASP A 251 -12.41 14.07 1.61
N LEU A 252 -11.23 14.49 1.17
CA LEU A 252 -9.98 14.24 1.89
C LEU A 252 -9.96 14.87 3.28
N ASP A 253 -10.59 16.04 3.48
CA ASP A 253 -10.62 16.71 4.79
C ASP A 253 -11.50 15.95 5.80
N GLN A 254 -12.41 15.08 5.34
CA GLN A 254 -13.16 14.18 6.23
C GLN A 254 -12.32 12.94 6.60
N ILE A 255 -11.44 12.49 5.70
CA ILE A 255 -10.49 11.40 6.01
C ILE A 255 -9.40 11.89 6.97
N ASP A 256 -8.89 13.10 6.76
CA ASP A 256 -7.93 13.73 7.68
C ASP A 256 -8.53 13.85 9.10
N LYS A 257 -9.79 14.30 9.24
CA LYS A 257 -10.49 14.36 10.55
C LYS A 257 -10.64 12.99 11.21
N MET A 258 -10.94 11.95 10.43
CA MET A 258 -11.00 10.58 10.96
C MET A 258 -9.61 10.15 11.47
N ALA A 259 -8.54 10.40 10.70
CA ALA A 259 -7.17 10.10 11.12
C ALA A 259 -6.77 10.88 12.40
N GLN A 260 -7.13 12.16 12.50
CA GLN A 260 -6.91 12.98 13.69
C GLN A 260 -7.67 12.48 14.93
N SER A 261 -8.81 11.79 14.74
CA SER A 261 -9.62 11.23 15.82
C SER A 261 -9.09 9.91 16.40
N ILE A 262 -8.03 9.34 15.81
CA ILE A 262 -7.42 8.11 16.29
C ILE A 262 -6.94 8.31 17.74
N SER A 263 -7.23 7.34 18.59
CA SER A 263 -6.69 7.26 19.94
C SER A 263 -6.26 5.83 20.25
N ILE A 264 -5.04 5.72 20.79
CA ILE A 264 -4.42 4.49 21.27
C ILE A 264 -4.07 4.72 22.75
N LYS A 265 -4.49 3.84 23.65
CA LYS A 265 -4.22 3.92 25.09
C LYS A 265 -3.94 2.55 25.66
#